data_AF-A0A7J0EPM4-F1
#
_entry.id   AF-A0A7J0EPM4-F1
#
_cell.length_a   1.000
_cell.length_b   1.000
_cell.length_c   1.000
_cell.angle_alpha   90.00
_cell.angle_beta   90.00
_cell.angle_gamma   90.00
#
_symmetry.space_group_name_H-M   'P 1'
#
loop_
_entity.id
_entity.type
_entity.pdbx_description
1 polymer ?
#
loop_
_entity_poly.entity_id
_entity_poly.type
_entity_poly.pdbx_seq_one_letter_code
_entity_poly.pdbx_strand_id
1 'polypeptide(L)'
;MMHCGKARRNSSTYHTIFFTCNCHSFVANNLNRLGFQSGGWNVVNLAVLIFLKGRWVNKASIVRSYLPFVTVYGLGLTFGGWTFITFLAFFIFLLVGWFLIGTYSFRNLIQL
;
A
#
# COMPACT_ATOMS: atom_id res chain seq x y z
N MET A 1 0.43 15.46 -3.24
CA MET A 1 0.42 14.51 -2.10
C MET A 1 -0.73 14.95 -1.21
N MET A 2 -1.81 14.17 -1.14
CA MET A 2 -3.01 14.60 -0.42
C MET A 2 -2.66 15.04 1.00
N HIS A 3 -3.10 16.24 1.34
CA HIS A 3 -2.96 16.89 2.63
C HIS A 3 -3.77 16.18 3.72
N CYS A 4 -3.47 14.91 4.00
CA CYS A 4 -4.07 14.20 5.13
C CYS A 4 -3.69 14.87 6.47
N GLY A 5 -2.59 15.63 6.50
CA GLY A 5 -2.19 16.45 7.66
C GLY A 5 -2.96 17.76 7.85
N LYS A 6 -3.69 18.27 6.84
CA LYS A 6 -4.49 19.51 6.93
C LYS A 6 -5.94 19.24 7.35
N ALA A 7 -6.42 18.02 7.12
CA ALA A 7 -7.75 17.55 7.53
C ALA A 7 -7.94 17.41 9.05
N ARG A 8 -6.88 17.39 9.86
CA ARG A 8 -7.00 17.31 11.33
C ARG A 8 -7.37 18.64 12.00
N ARG A 9 -7.49 19.75 11.26
CA ARG A 9 -7.83 21.07 11.83
C ARG A 9 -9.26 21.53 11.54
N ASN A 10 -9.98 20.91 10.60
CA ASN A 10 -11.39 21.21 10.33
C ASN A 10 -12.18 19.92 10.24
N SER A 11 -13.11 19.74 11.17
CA SER A 11 -13.90 18.54 11.44
C SER A 11 -14.94 18.17 10.37
N SER A 12 -14.66 18.35 9.07
CA SER A 12 -15.66 18.14 8.01
C SER A 12 -15.08 17.58 6.70
N THR A 13 -14.25 16.54 6.78
CA THR A 13 -13.78 15.83 5.58
C THR A 13 -13.60 14.35 5.90
N TYR A 14 -14.72 13.62 5.94
CA TYR A 14 -14.75 12.16 6.02
C TYR A 14 -14.28 11.54 4.71
N HIS A 15 -12.99 11.72 4.36
CA HIS A 15 -12.41 11.07 3.19
C HIS A 15 -11.91 9.68 3.58
N THR A 16 -12.69 8.70 3.15
CA THR A 16 -12.60 7.24 3.26
C THR A 16 -11.20 6.73 3.64
N ILE A 17 -11.07 6.31 4.91
CA ILE A 17 -9.85 5.86 5.62
C ILE A 17 -9.11 4.70 4.93
N PHE A 18 -9.78 3.95 4.06
CA PHE A 18 -9.17 2.77 3.44
C PHE A 18 -8.28 3.09 2.23
N PHE A 19 -8.64 4.08 1.40
CA PHE A 19 -8.00 4.28 0.09
C PHE A 19 -7.16 5.56 -0.04
N THR A 20 -7.38 6.57 0.82
CA THR A 20 -6.76 7.89 0.61
C THR A 20 -5.95 8.41 1.81
N CYS A 21 -6.32 7.98 3.02
CA CYS A 21 -5.72 8.43 4.29
C CYS A 21 -5.39 7.24 5.20
N ASN A 22 -4.48 6.38 4.74
CA ASN A 22 -4.01 5.22 5.51
C ASN A 22 -2.82 5.59 6.43
N CYS A 23 -2.41 4.68 7.32
CA CYS A 23 -1.26 4.89 8.23
C CYS A 23 0.04 5.14 7.47
N HIS A 24 0.22 4.52 6.30
CA HIS A 24 1.38 4.74 5.43
C HIS A 24 1.43 6.15 4.83
N SER A 25 0.28 6.79 4.55
CA SER A 25 0.22 8.20 4.11
C SER A 25 0.64 9.15 5.22
N PHE A 26 0.29 8.83 6.48
CA PHE A 26 0.72 9.59 7.65
C PHE A 26 2.24 9.52 7.85
N VAL A 27 2.82 8.33 7.77
CA VAL A 27 4.28 8.14 7.87
C VAL A 27 5.01 8.88 6.75
N ALA A 28 4.56 8.76 5.50
CA ALA A 28 5.17 9.48 4.38
C ALA A 28 5.12 11.01 4.57
N ASN A 29 4.01 11.55 5.06
CA ASN A 29 3.89 12.98 5.37
C ASN A 29 4.85 13.41 6.50
N ASN A 30 5.03 12.58 7.53
CA ASN A 30 5.95 12.88 8.61
C ASN A 30 7.41 12.86 8.14
N LEU A 31 7.79 11.88 7.30
CA LEU A 31 9.13 11.82 6.70
C LEU A 31 9.44 13.06 5.84
N ASN A 32 8.45 13.56 5.11
CA ASN A 32 8.59 14.82 4.37
C ASN A 32 8.78 16.04 5.28
N ARG A 33 8.05 16.11 6.40
CA ARG A 33 8.21 17.21 7.38
C ARG A 33 9.56 17.21 8.07
N LEU A 34 10.14 16.04 8.27
CA LEU A 34 11.47 15.88 8.87
C LEU A 34 12.61 16.08 7.84
N GLY A 35 12.30 16.31 6.57
CA GLY A 35 13.32 16.44 5.51
C GLY A 35 14.13 15.17 5.28
N PHE A 36 13.61 14.01 5.68
CA PHE A 36 14.35 12.74 5.60
C PHE A 36 14.69 12.42 4.14
N GLN A 37 15.98 12.20 3.84
CA GLN A 37 16.49 11.97 2.48
C GLN A 37 15.98 12.99 1.44
N SER A 38 16.03 14.30 1.76
CA SER A 38 15.57 15.42 0.90
C SER A 38 14.05 15.51 0.64
N GLY A 39 13.23 14.68 1.29
CA GLY A 39 11.78 14.69 1.13
C GLY A 39 11.29 13.94 -0.12
N GLY A 40 10.09 14.26 -0.61
CA GLY A 40 9.47 13.58 -1.76
C GLY A 40 8.82 12.22 -1.46
N TRP A 41 8.65 11.85 -0.19
CA TRP A 41 8.06 10.57 0.22
C TRP A 41 6.60 10.44 -0.22
N ASN A 42 6.25 9.28 -0.76
CA ASN A 42 4.91 8.82 -1.10
C ASN A 42 4.72 7.43 -0.47
N VAL A 43 3.48 7.04 -0.17
CA VAL A 43 3.07 5.65 0.16
C VAL A 43 3.73 4.59 -0.72
N VAL A 44 3.87 4.79 -2.04
CA VAL A 44 4.56 3.85 -2.95
C VAL A 44 6.04 3.74 -2.62
N ASN A 45 6.76 4.87 -2.50
CA ASN A 45 8.19 4.85 -2.15
C ASN A 45 8.42 4.29 -0.73
N LEU A 46 7.49 4.58 0.18
CA LEU A 46 7.50 4.01 1.53
C LEU A 46 7.25 2.50 1.50
N ALA A 47 6.32 2.01 0.68
CA ALA A 47 6.06 0.59 0.50
C ALA A 47 7.28 -0.13 -0.09
N VAL A 48 7.93 0.46 -1.09
CA VAL A 48 9.19 -0.05 -1.65
C VAL A 48 10.29 -0.08 -0.60
N LEU A 49 10.43 0.97 0.21
CA LEU A 49 11.42 1.01 1.29
C LEU A 49 11.15 -0.08 2.33
N ILE A 50 9.90 -0.28 2.75
CA ILE A 50 9.52 -1.34 3.69
C ILE A 50 9.76 -2.72 3.06
N PHE A 51 9.49 -2.89 1.77
CA PHE A 51 9.74 -4.16 1.09
C PHE A 51 11.23 -4.52 1.00
N LEU A 52 12.09 -3.53 0.69
CA LEU A 52 13.54 -3.77 0.50
C LEU A 52 14.35 -3.73 1.81
N LYS A 53 13.94 -2.91 2.78
CA LYS A 53 14.69 -2.67 4.03
C LYS A 53 13.93 -3.13 5.27
N GLY A 54 12.72 -3.65 5.12
CA GLY A 54 11.92 -4.17 6.22
C GLY A 54 12.63 -5.31 6.93
N ARG A 55 12.60 -5.27 8.27
CA ARG A 55 13.13 -6.34 9.11
C ARG A 55 11.98 -6.99 9.87
N TRP A 56 12.01 -8.32 9.92
CA TRP A 56 11.03 -9.08 10.67
C TRP A 56 11.33 -9.02 12.16
N VAL A 57 10.27 -8.88 12.96
CA VAL A 57 10.37 -8.82 14.43
C VAL A 57 10.70 -10.21 15.00
N ASN A 58 10.11 -11.27 14.46
CA ASN A 58 10.40 -12.66 14.86
C ASN A 58 10.09 -13.64 13.70
N LYS A 59 10.74 -14.81 13.67
CA LYS A 59 10.41 -15.90 12.72
C LYS A 59 8.94 -16.33 12.84
N ALA A 60 8.39 -16.33 14.05
CA ALA A 60 6.97 -16.64 14.26
C ALA A 60 6.02 -15.64 13.59
N SER A 61 6.37 -14.35 13.55
CA SER A 61 5.55 -13.35 12.85
C SER A 61 5.62 -13.53 11.33
N ILE A 62 6.76 -13.98 10.79
CA ILE A 62 6.89 -14.35 9.37
C ILE A 62 5.87 -15.44 9.05
N VAL A 63 5.91 -16.56 9.78
CA VAL A 63 5.02 -17.69 9.53
C VAL A 63 3.56 -17.25 9.63
N ARG A 64 3.17 -16.53 10.70
CA ARG A 64 1.80 -16.04 10.86
C ARG A 64 1.35 -15.13 9.72
N SER A 65 2.23 -14.30 9.18
CA SER A 65 1.92 -13.41 8.06
C SER A 65 1.79 -14.14 6.73
N TYR A 66 2.59 -15.17 6.47
CA TYR A 66 2.57 -15.90 5.18
C TYR A 66 1.64 -17.10 5.15
N LEU A 67 1.38 -17.75 6.29
CA LEU A 67 0.57 -18.96 6.39
C LEU A 67 -0.80 -18.85 5.71
N PRO A 68 -1.64 -17.81 5.95
CA PRO A 68 -2.94 -17.72 5.28
C PRO A 68 -2.81 -17.63 3.75
N PHE A 69 -1.80 -16.91 3.24
CA PHE A 69 -1.56 -16.79 1.80
C PHE A 69 -1.09 -18.10 1.19
N VAL A 70 -0.16 -18.81 1.85
CA VAL A 70 0.34 -20.12 1.40
C VAL A 70 -0.79 -21.15 1.40
N THR A 71 -1.65 -21.15 2.42
CA THR A 71 -2.81 -22.05 2.48
C THR A 71 -3.80 -21.77 1.36
N VAL A 72 -4.21 -20.53 1.15
CA VAL A 72 -5.16 -20.17 0.08
C VAL A 72 -4.57 -20.45 -1.30
N TYR A 73 -3.29 -20.10 -1.51
CA TYR A 73 -2.59 -20.37 -2.76
C TYR A 73 -2.46 -21.88 -3.03
N GLY A 74 -2.11 -22.66 -2.00
CA GLY A 74 -2.04 -24.11 -2.08
C GLY A 74 -3.39 -24.74 -2.46
N LEU A 75 -4.47 -24.36 -1.76
CA LEU A 75 -5.82 -24.84 -2.07
C LEU A 75 -6.26 -24.42 -3.48
N GLY A 76 -5.99 -23.17 -3.86
CA GLY A 76 -6.32 -22.66 -5.19
C GLY A 76 -5.59 -23.42 -6.30
N LEU A 77 -4.32 -23.76 -6.11
CA LEU A 77 -3.57 -24.59 -7.04
C LEU A 77 -4.08 -26.03 -7.10
N THR A 78 -4.37 -26.65 -5.95
CA THR A 78 -4.83 -28.05 -5.92
C THR A 78 -6.19 -28.25 -6.58
N PHE A 79 -7.11 -27.28 -6.43
CA PHE A 79 -8.47 -27.39 -6.98
C PHE A 79 -8.64 -26.69 -8.33
N GLY A 80 -7.91 -25.60 -8.58
CA GLY A 80 -8.05 -24.77 -9.77
C GLY A 80 -6.90 -24.83 -10.76
N GLY A 81 -5.77 -25.46 -10.43
CA GLY A 81 -4.64 -25.66 -11.34
C GLY A 81 -4.16 -24.36 -12.01
N TRP A 82 -3.94 -24.41 -13.33
CA TRP A 82 -3.43 -23.28 -14.11
C TRP A 82 -4.42 -22.13 -14.29
N THR A 83 -5.73 -22.41 -14.31
CA THR A 83 -6.75 -21.35 -14.44
C THR A 83 -6.79 -20.48 -13.19
N PHE A 84 -6.58 -21.06 -12.00
CA PHE A 84 -6.42 -20.27 -10.77
C PHE A 84 -5.24 -19.30 -10.86
N ILE A 85 -4.09 -19.73 -11.38
CA ILE A 85 -2.91 -18.87 -11.53
C ILE A 85 -3.20 -17.73 -12.50
N THR A 86 -3.85 -17.99 -13.64
CA THR A 86 -4.13 -16.96 -14.64
C THR A 86 -5.09 -15.90 -14.10
N PHE A 87 -6.16 -16.30 -13.41
CA PHE A 87 -7.08 -15.36 -12.74
C PHE A 87 -6.38 -14.57 -11.63
N LEU A 88 -5.56 -15.23 -10.81
CA LEU A 88 -4.80 -14.57 -9.75
C LEU A 88 -3.83 -13.54 -10.32
N ALA A 89 -3.10 -13.88 -11.38
CA ALA A 89 -2.17 -12.97 -12.04
C ALA A 89 -2.89 -11.75 -12.64
N PHE A 90 -4.02 -11.97 -13.32
CA PHE A 90 -4.84 -10.88 -13.85
C PHE A 90 -5.39 -9.97 -12.75
N PHE A 91 -5.88 -10.56 -11.65
CA PHE A 91 -6.38 -9.82 -10.50
C PHE A 91 -5.28 -8.98 -9.83
N ILE A 92 -4.08 -9.54 -9.62
CA ILE A 92 -2.93 -8.80 -9.08
C ILE A 92 -2.54 -7.66 -10.02
N PHE A 93 -2.50 -7.91 -11.33
CA PHE A 93 -2.17 -6.88 -12.32
C PHE A 93 -3.17 -5.71 -12.27
N LEU A 94 -4.48 -5.99 -12.23
CA LEU A 94 -5.51 -4.96 -12.09
C LEU A 94 -5.39 -4.19 -10.78
N LEU A 95 -5.15 -4.87 -9.65
CA LEU A 95 -4.99 -4.23 -8.35
C LEU A 95 -3.76 -3.32 -8.30
N VAL A 96 -2.60 -3.80 -8.75
CA VAL A 96 -1.36 -3.02 -8.77
C VAL A 96 -1.46 -1.87 -9.76
N GLY A 97 -2.00 -2.13 -10.96
CA GLY A 97 -2.24 -1.13 -11.98
C GLY A 97 -3.17 -0.01 -11.47
N TRP A 98 -4.31 -0.38 -10.90
CA TRP A 98 -5.23 0.58 -10.26
C TRP A 98 -4.56 1.38 -9.15
N PHE A 99 -3.80 0.72 -8.27
CA PHE A 99 -3.12 1.39 -7.16
C PHE A 99 -2.06 2.39 -7.64
N LEU A 100 -1.27 2.04 -8.66
CA LEU A 100 -0.27 2.92 -9.26
C LEU A 100 -0.95 4.08 -10.00
N ILE A 101 -1.94 3.82 -10.85
CA ILE A 101 -2.70 4.86 -11.56
C ILE A 101 -3.37 5.80 -10.55
N GLY A 102 -3.99 5.25 -9.51
CA GLY A 102 -4.55 5.99 -8.38
C GLY A 102 -3.54 6.91 -7.71
N THR A 103 -2.32 6.43 -7.52
CA THR A 103 -1.28 7.17 -6.81
C THR A 103 -0.57 8.22 -7.68
N TYR A 104 -0.46 8.01 -8.99
CA TYR A 104 0.29 8.87 -9.91
C TYR A 104 -0.61 9.78 -10.76
N SER A 105 -1.74 9.30 -11.28
CA SER A 105 -2.66 10.11 -12.11
C SER A 105 -3.45 11.13 -11.29
N PHE A 106 -3.81 10.82 -10.04
CA PHE A 106 -4.46 11.79 -9.14
C PHE A 106 -3.48 12.79 -8.51
N ARG A 107 -2.17 12.78 -8.87
CA ARG A 107 -1.26 13.86 -8.48
C ARG A 107 -1.60 15.19 -9.15
N ASN A 108 -2.18 15.15 -10.36
CA ASN A 108 -2.52 16.36 -11.13
C ASN A 108 -3.89 16.97 -10.78
N LEU A 109 -4.77 16.23 -10.09
CA LEU A 109 -6.06 16.77 -9.61
C LEU A 109 -5.92 17.47 -8.24
N ILE A 110 -4.75 17.39 -7.61
CA ILE A 110 -4.52 17.86 -6.23
C ILE A 110 -3.17 18.59 -6.20
N GLN A 111 -3.04 19.56 -7.11
CA GLN A 111 -2.21 20.75 -6.91
C GLN A 111 -3.11 21.86 -6.39
N LEU A 112 -3.26 21.93 -5.06
CA LEU A 112 -3.70 23.14 -4.36
C LEU A 112 -2.96 23.24 -3.03
#